data_AF-L8H6T6-F1
#
_entry.id   AF-L8H6T6-F1
#
_cell.length_a   1.000
_cell.length_b   1.000
_cell.length_c   1.000
_cell.angle_alpha   90.00
_cell.angle_beta   90.00
_cell.angle_gamma   90.00
#
_symmetry.space_group_name_H-M   'P 1'
#
loop_
_entity.id
_entity.type
_entity.pdbx_description
1 polymer ?
#
loop_
_entity_poly.entity_id
_entity_poly.type
_entity_poly.pdbx_seq_one_letter_code
_entity_poly.pdbx_strand_id
1 'polypeptide(L)'
;NLTNDWEDYLAVKHFSVEGQLEFKSIVFVPKRPPFDLFETRKKRANVKLYVRRVFITDDCEELVPEWLNFVRGIVDSEDLPLNISREMLQQNKILRVIRKNLVKKCIELFNEIAEKKEDFDKFYEAFGKNIKYGIHEDSTNRTKLAELLRFHSTKSGAEMTSFKDYVTRMKENQKEIYFITGETKKAVESAPFVEGLKRKGYEVLFMVDPIDEYMVQQLKEYDGKKLVNITKEGLKLDETEEEKKKAEETKKANENLCKVVKDILGDKVEKVVISNRLVDSPCVLVTGEFGPCATYMVSKKTLEINPDHAIVTELRKKADADKNDKTVKDLVWLLFDTALLASGFSLEEPGGFAQRIHRMIKLGLSIEDTESDRVMGDDDLPPLESEEASAADEGSRMEEVD
;
A
#
# COMPACT_ATOMS: atom_id res chain seq x y z
N ASN A 1 40.34 9.49 -1.85
CA ASN A 1 39.02 9.29 -2.49
C ASN A 1 38.47 7.93 -2.01
N LEU A 2 37.60 7.89 -1.00
CA LEU A 2 37.14 6.64 -0.35
C LEU A 2 36.13 5.88 -1.21
N THR A 3 35.29 6.62 -1.93
CA THR A 3 34.08 6.13 -2.62
C THR A 3 34.16 6.22 -4.14
N ASN A 4 35.20 6.87 -4.68
CA ASN A 4 35.32 7.23 -6.11
C ASN A 4 34.15 8.09 -6.62
N ASP A 5 33.44 8.75 -5.70
CA ASP A 5 32.46 9.77 -6.04
C ASP A 5 33.18 11.07 -6.36
N TRP A 6 32.69 11.79 -7.37
CA TRP A 6 33.20 13.09 -7.79
C TRP A 6 32.49 14.24 -7.06
N GLU A 7 31.34 13.96 -6.44
CA GLU A 7 30.62 14.89 -5.59
C GLU A 7 30.95 14.70 -4.11
N ASP A 8 30.90 15.79 -3.34
CA ASP A 8 30.97 15.73 -1.87
C ASP A 8 29.78 14.99 -1.26
N TYR A 9 29.95 14.48 -0.04
CA TYR A 9 28.88 13.84 0.73
C TYR A 9 27.72 14.81 1.06
N LEU A 10 26.54 14.26 1.32
CA LEU A 10 25.41 15.01 1.88
C LEU A 10 25.64 15.28 3.37
N ALA A 11 26.03 14.24 4.11
CA ALA A 11 26.34 14.35 5.53
C ALA A 11 27.44 13.36 5.95
N VAL A 12 28.12 13.68 7.04
CA VAL A 12 29.18 12.86 7.63
C VAL A 12 28.98 12.78 9.14
N LYS A 13 29.27 11.62 9.72
CA LYS A 13 29.33 11.45 11.17
C LYS A 13 30.59 10.69 11.56
N HIS A 14 31.42 11.34 12.37
CA HIS A 14 32.60 10.74 12.99
C HIS A 14 32.28 10.45 14.47
N PHE A 15 32.57 9.24 14.93
CA PHE A 15 32.34 8.86 16.31
C PHE A 15 33.35 7.80 16.78
N SER A 16 33.56 7.75 18.09
CA SER A 16 34.28 6.70 18.79
C SER A 16 33.35 5.99 19.77
N VAL A 17 33.62 4.70 19.98
CA VAL A 17 33.02 3.90 21.05
C VAL A 17 34.17 3.42 21.93
N GLU A 18 34.01 3.56 23.24
CA GLU A 18 35.00 3.22 24.26
C GLU A 18 34.35 2.27 25.30
N GLY A 19 35.16 1.52 26.04
CA GLY A 19 34.71 0.65 27.13
C GLY A 19 34.92 -0.84 26.83
N GLN A 20 33.85 -1.65 26.87
CA GLN A 20 33.94 -3.09 26.60
C GLN A 20 34.39 -3.43 25.17
N LEU A 21 34.16 -2.49 24.25
CA LEU A 21 34.60 -2.57 22.86
C LEU A 21 35.06 -1.18 22.41
N GLU A 22 36.24 -1.11 21.83
CA GLU A 22 36.87 0.09 21.33
C GLU A 22 36.95 0.07 19.79
N PHE A 23 36.32 1.06 19.18
CA PHE A 23 36.48 1.34 17.75
C PHE A 23 36.17 2.79 17.41
N LYS A 24 36.72 3.25 16.29
CA LYS A 24 36.40 4.54 15.68
C LYS A 24 35.73 4.31 14.35
N SER A 25 34.80 5.18 13.98
CA SER A 25 34.15 5.08 12.68
C SER A 25 33.80 6.45 12.13
N ILE A 26 33.92 6.55 10.81
CA ILE A 26 33.38 7.65 10.04
C ILE A 26 32.41 7.08 9.00
N VAL A 27 31.19 7.61 8.99
CA VAL A 27 30.15 7.21 8.05
C VAL A 27 29.67 8.43 7.26
N PHE A 28 29.30 8.20 6.00
CA PHE A 28 28.90 9.20 5.04
C PHE A 28 27.58 8.80 4.39
N VAL A 29 26.72 9.80 4.19
CA VAL A 29 25.54 9.69 3.33
C VAL A 29 25.87 10.37 2.01
N PRO A 30 25.84 9.64 0.87
CA PRO A 30 26.07 10.26 -0.43
C PRO A 30 24.90 11.17 -0.83
N LYS A 31 25.13 12.14 -1.72
CA LYS A 31 24.06 13.03 -2.22
C LYS A 31 23.10 12.34 -3.18
N ARG A 32 23.56 11.30 -3.86
CA ARG A 32 22.77 10.53 -4.83
C ARG A 32 22.85 9.05 -4.51
N PRO A 33 21.78 8.29 -4.78
CA PRO A 33 21.83 6.85 -4.67
C PRO A 33 22.80 6.30 -5.73
N PRO A 34 23.61 5.27 -5.40
CA PRO A 34 24.39 4.60 -6.41
C PRO A 34 23.46 3.84 -7.36
N PHE A 35 23.81 3.76 -8.65
CA PHE A 35 22.94 3.21 -9.69
C PHE A 35 22.54 1.73 -9.46
N ASP A 36 23.33 1.02 -8.66
CA ASP A 36 23.24 -0.40 -8.33
C ASP A 36 22.66 -0.64 -6.91
N LEU A 37 22.06 0.36 -6.27
CA LEU A 37 21.64 0.30 -4.86
C LEU A 37 20.75 -0.91 -4.52
N PHE A 38 19.93 -1.36 -5.47
CA PHE A 38 19.00 -2.49 -5.30
C PHE A 38 19.43 -3.73 -6.10
N GLU A 39 20.65 -3.77 -6.61
CA GLU A 39 21.18 -4.95 -7.31
C GLU A 39 21.58 -6.05 -6.30
N THR A 40 20.75 -7.07 -6.17
CA THR A 40 20.89 -8.14 -5.18
C THR A 40 22.09 -9.06 -5.41
N ARG A 41 22.65 -9.08 -6.63
CA ARG A 41 23.77 -9.97 -7.00
C ARG A 41 25.14 -9.37 -6.73
N LYS A 42 25.22 -8.08 -6.37
CA LYS A 42 26.49 -7.38 -6.23
C LYS A 42 27.00 -7.46 -4.80
N LYS A 43 28.32 -7.66 -4.68
CA LYS A 43 29.01 -7.61 -3.38
C LYS A 43 28.88 -6.23 -2.75
N ARG A 44 28.51 -6.22 -1.47
CA ARG A 44 28.32 -5.00 -0.68
C ARG A 44 29.67 -4.54 -0.13
N ALA A 45 30.24 -3.51 -0.76
CA ALA A 45 31.53 -2.93 -0.38
C ALA A 45 31.40 -1.48 0.10
N ASN A 46 30.45 -1.23 1.01
CA ASN A 46 30.09 0.13 1.41
C ASN A 46 30.77 0.60 2.70
N VAL A 47 31.05 -0.29 3.65
CA VAL A 47 31.79 0.03 4.89
C VAL A 47 33.04 -0.84 5.00
N LYS A 48 34.21 -0.18 5.07
CA LYS A 48 35.52 -0.86 5.14
C LYS A 48 35.90 -1.15 6.59
N LEU A 49 36.29 -2.39 6.87
CA LEU A 49 36.80 -2.83 8.17
C LEU A 49 38.32 -2.73 8.23
N TYR A 50 38.78 -2.03 9.25
CA TYR A 50 40.15 -1.92 9.66
C TYR A 50 40.30 -2.43 11.09
N VAL A 51 41.48 -2.97 11.37
CA VAL A 51 41.88 -3.37 12.71
C VAL A 51 43.23 -2.75 12.98
N ARG A 52 43.30 -1.89 14.00
CA ARG A 52 44.52 -1.14 14.34
C ARG A 52 45.13 -0.43 13.14
N ARG A 53 44.27 0.21 12.33
CA ARG A 53 44.61 0.91 11.07
C ARG A 53 45.10 0.01 9.93
N VAL A 54 45.00 -1.31 10.06
CA VAL A 54 45.29 -2.27 8.98
C VAL A 54 43.99 -2.66 8.30
N PHE A 55 43.93 -2.51 6.97
CA PHE A 55 42.77 -2.92 6.19
C PHE A 55 42.59 -4.43 6.25
N ILE A 56 41.39 -4.89 6.62
CA ILE A 56 41.04 -6.31 6.70
C ILE A 56 40.16 -6.71 5.52
N THR A 57 39.03 -6.03 5.36
CA THR A 57 38.06 -6.33 4.30
C THR A 57 37.09 -5.17 4.11
N ASP A 58 36.59 -5.00 2.89
CA ASP A 58 35.43 -4.16 2.56
C ASP A 58 34.17 -4.99 2.28
N ASP A 59 34.31 -6.31 2.22
CA ASP A 59 33.24 -7.28 2.00
C ASP A 59 32.92 -7.93 3.37
N CYS A 60 32.06 -7.25 4.13
CA CYS A 60 31.64 -7.62 5.48
C CYS A 60 30.16 -7.25 5.73
N GLU A 61 29.26 -8.12 5.30
CA GLU A 61 27.80 -7.92 5.38
C GLU A 61 27.27 -7.80 6.82
N GLU A 62 27.99 -8.36 7.80
CA GLU A 62 27.61 -8.29 9.21
C GLU A 62 27.81 -6.91 9.85
N LEU A 63 28.49 -5.96 9.20
CA LEU A 63 28.72 -4.62 9.75
C LEU A 63 27.52 -3.71 9.65
N VAL A 64 26.73 -3.82 8.57
CA VAL A 64 25.60 -2.92 8.31
C VAL A 64 24.43 -3.71 7.75
N PRO A 65 23.19 -3.43 8.20
CA PRO A 65 22.00 -4.07 7.63
C PRO A 65 21.79 -3.67 6.16
N GLU A 66 21.03 -4.47 5.44
CA GLU A 66 20.78 -4.27 4.00
C GLU A 66 20.19 -2.90 3.69
N TRP A 67 19.25 -2.45 4.51
CA TRP A 67 18.61 -1.15 4.35
C TRP A 67 19.58 0.04 4.51
N LEU A 68 20.79 -0.16 5.06
CA LEU A 68 21.86 0.85 5.13
C LEU A 68 22.96 0.67 4.06
N ASN A 69 22.75 -0.16 3.04
CA ASN A 69 23.74 -0.43 2.00
C ASN A 69 24.19 0.81 1.18
N PHE A 70 23.46 1.93 1.25
CA PHE A 70 23.87 3.22 0.69
C PHE A 70 24.93 3.96 1.53
N VAL A 71 25.00 3.71 2.84
CA VAL A 71 25.95 4.38 3.73
C VAL A 71 27.37 3.96 3.37
N ARG A 72 28.27 4.92 3.24
CA ARG A 72 29.70 4.66 2.99
C ARG A 72 30.50 4.91 4.26
N GLY A 73 31.59 4.19 4.51
CA GLY A 73 32.37 4.47 5.72
C GLY A 73 33.57 3.58 5.98
N ILE A 74 34.18 3.84 7.12
CA ILE A 74 35.29 3.08 7.69
C ILE A 74 34.97 2.76 9.14
N VAL A 75 35.29 1.55 9.57
CA VAL A 75 35.31 1.13 10.98
C VAL A 75 36.73 0.67 11.29
N ASP A 76 37.37 1.24 12.30
CA ASP A 76 38.69 0.83 12.78
C ASP A 76 38.57 0.35 14.23
N SER A 77 38.73 -0.95 14.45
CA SER A 77 38.59 -1.59 15.77
C SER A 77 39.95 -1.92 16.39
N GLU A 78 40.07 -1.72 17.69
CA GLU A 78 41.30 -2.06 18.44
C GLU A 78 41.25 -3.49 19.03
N ASP A 79 40.05 -4.06 19.16
CA ASP A 79 39.74 -5.32 19.86
C ASP A 79 39.52 -6.53 18.95
N LEU A 80 39.41 -6.33 17.64
CA LEU A 80 39.36 -7.44 16.70
C LEU A 80 40.76 -8.03 16.49
N PRO A 81 40.90 -9.37 16.36
CA PRO A 81 42.19 -9.98 16.04
C PRO A 81 42.59 -9.69 14.58
N LEU A 82 43.86 -9.35 14.35
CA LEU A 82 44.40 -9.05 13.02
C LEU A 82 44.37 -10.24 12.06
N ASN A 83 44.47 -11.46 12.58
CA ASN A 83 44.49 -12.71 11.81
C ASN A 83 43.08 -13.32 11.62
N ILE A 84 42.03 -12.49 11.66
CA ILE A 84 40.65 -12.95 11.54
C ILE A 84 40.31 -13.31 10.07
N SER A 85 39.80 -14.52 9.86
CA SER A 85 39.30 -14.92 8.54
C SER A 85 37.90 -14.35 8.27
N ARG A 86 37.46 -14.36 7.00
CA ARG A 86 36.09 -13.94 6.61
C ARG A 86 35.01 -14.79 7.29
N GLU A 87 35.21 -16.10 7.42
CA GLU A 87 34.32 -17.00 8.18
C GLU A 87 34.28 -16.64 9.66
N MET A 88 35.44 -16.37 10.27
CA MET A 88 35.51 -16.00 11.69
C MET A 88 34.83 -14.65 11.96
N LEU A 89 34.87 -13.71 11.00
CA LEU A 89 34.16 -12.44 11.10
C LEU A 89 32.64 -12.65 11.19
N GLN A 90 32.06 -13.49 10.33
CA GLN A 90 30.60 -13.71 10.28
C GLN A 90 30.01 -14.22 11.60
N GLN A 91 30.76 -15.04 12.35
CA GLN A 91 30.32 -15.62 13.61
C GLN A 91 30.69 -14.76 14.84
N ASN A 92 31.38 -13.62 14.64
CA ASN A 92 31.93 -12.84 15.73
C ASN A 92 30.86 -11.96 16.40
N LYS A 93 30.67 -12.17 17.72
CA LYS A 93 29.75 -11.38 18.55
C LYS A 93 30.11 -9.89 18.58
N ILE A 94 31.39 -9.54 18.41
CA ILE A 94 31.87 -8.15 18.36
C ILE A 94 31.25 -7.39 17.18
N LEU A 95 31.19 -8.00 15.98
CA LEU A 95 30.62 -7.35 14.81
C LEU A 95 29.14 -6.98 15.00
N ARG A 96 28.38 -7.81 15.72
CA ARG A 96 26.98 -7.49 16.05
C ARG A 96 26.86 -6.26 16.94
N VAL A 97 27.81 -6.04 17.86
CA VAL A 97 27.86 -4.85 18.71
C VAL A 97 28.27 -3.62 17.89
N ILE A 98 29.26 -3.75 17.00
CA ILE A 98 29.65 -2.70 16.06
C ILE A 98 28.46 -2.30 15.18
N ARG A 99 27.77 -3.27 14.57
CA ARG A 99 26.58 -3.06 13.74
C ARG A 99 25.49 -2.31 14.48
N LYS A 100 25.17 -2.70 15.72
CA LYS A 100 24.18 -1.99 16.54
C LYS A 100 24.55 -0.52 16.76
N ASN A 101 25.83 -0.24 17.03
CA ASN A 101 26.31 1.13 17.23
C ASN A 101 26.31 1.93 15.91
N LEU A 102 26.72 1.32 14.79
CA LEU A 102 26.64 1.92 13.47
C LEU A 102 25.21 2.31 13.12
N VAL A 103 24.26 1.38 13.26
CA VAL A 103 22.84 1.64 13.00
C VAL A 103 22.33 2.79 13.86
N LYS A 104 22.63 2.78 15.16
CA LYS A 104 22.27 3.87 16.07
C LYS A 104 22.83 5.21 15.58
N LYS A 105 24.11 5.27 15.23
CA LYS A 105 24.78 6.50 14.78
C LYS A 105 24.29 6.98 13.42
N CYS A 106 23.97 6.07 12.49
CA CYS A 106 23.33 6.40 11.22
C CYS A 106 21.93 7.02 11.44
N ILE A 107 21.10 6.43 12.31
CA ILE A 107 19.78 7.00 12.62
C ILE A 107 19.92 8.38 13.27
N GLU A 108 20.87 8.57 14.20
CA GLU A 108 21.14 9.90 14.75
C GLU A 108 21.56 10.89 13.64
N LEU A 109 22.42 10.48 12.69
CA LEU A 109 22.79 11.31 11.53
C LEU A 109 21.58 11.66 10.66
N PHE A 110 20.66 10.73 10.43
CA PHE A 110 19.44 11.01 9.65
C PHE A 110 18.53 12.02 10.35
N ASN A 111 18.48 12.00 11.68
CA ASN A 111 17.75 13.00 12.46
C ASN A 111 18.44 14.37 12.39
N GLU A 112 19.78 14.43 12.43
CA GLU A 112 20.53 15.67 12.22
C GLU A 112 20.29 16.25 10.81
N ILE A 113 20.24 15.40 9.77
CA ILE A 113 19.85 15.82 8.41
C ILE A 113 18.42 16.38 8.41
N ALA A 114 17.51 15.76 9.17
CA ALA A 114 16.11 16.18 9.27
C ALA A 114 15.90 17.58 9.90
N GLU A 115 16.90 18.13 10.59
CA GLU A 115 16.85 19.50 11.14
C GLU A 115 16.86 20.57 10.03
N LYS A 116 17.37 20.23 8.84
CA LYS A 116 17.40 21.11 7.67
C LYS A 116 16.53 20.56 6.57
N LYS A 117 15.39 21.21 6.33
CA LYS A 117 14.39 20.77 5.36
C LYS A 117 14.98 20.46 3.97
N GLU A 118 15.78 21.37 3.41
CA GLU A 118 16.36 21.18 2.06
C GLU A 118 17.30 19.97 1.96
N ASP A 119 18.08 19.70 3.01
CA ASP A 119 18.99 18.55 3.04
C ASP A 119 18.19 17.26 3.24
N PHE A 120 17.14 17.31 4.07
CA PHE A 120 16.26 16.18 4.31
C PHE A 120 15.40 15.82 3.10
N ASP A 121 14.90 16.80 2.35
CA ASP A 121 14.13 16.56 1.13
C ASP A 121 14.99 15.80 0.12
N LYS A 122 16.24 16.22 -0.09
CA LYS A 122 17.22 15.50 -0.94
C LYS A 122 17.52 14.10 -0.41
N PHE A 123 17.73 13.97 0.90
CA PHE A 123 17.98 12.67 1.54
C PHE A 123 16.80 11.72 1.35
N TYR A 124 15.58 12.19 1.59
CA TYR A 124 14.37 11.37 1.57
C TYR A 124 13.98 10.99 0.15
N GLU A 125 14.17 11.89 -0.83
CA GLU A 125 14.02 11.57 -2.26
C GLU A 125 14.97 10.44 -2.67
N ALA A 126 16.23 10.50 -2.24
CA ALA A 126 17.25 9.52 -2.60
C ALA A 126 17.10 8.18 -1.84
N PHE A 127 16.78 8.22 -0.55
CA PHE A 127 16.91 7.06 0.37
C PHE A 127 15.64 6.75 1.17
N GLY A 128 14.51 7.39 0.89
CA GLY A 128 13.24 7.12 1.57
C GLY A 128 12.81 5.64 1.45
N LYS A 129 13.08 5.01 0.31
CA LYS A 129 12.85 3.55 0.09
C LYS A 129 13.70 2.69 1.02
N ASN A 130 14.94 3.08 1.29
CA ASN A 130 15.80 2.40 2.26
C ASN A 130 15.26 2.54 3.69
N ILE A 131 14.73 3.70 4.07
CA ILE A 131 14.08 3.89 5.38
C ILE A 131 12.85 2.99 5.51
N LYS A 132 12.00 2.93 4.47
CA LYS A 132 10.83 2.05 4.42
C LYS A 132 11.22 0.57 4.52
N TYR A 133 12.29 0.16 3.82
CA TYR A 133 12.85 -1.19 3.94
C TYR A 133 13.38 -1.48 5.35
N GLY A 134 14.03 -0.51 5.99
CA GLY A 134 14.46 -0.62 7.38
C GLY A 134 13.30 -0.83 8.36
N ILE A 135 12.14 -0.20 8.13
CA ILE A 135 10.93 -0.44 8.93
C ILE A 135 10.41 -1.87 8.76
N HIS A 136 10.50 -2.41 7.55
CA HIS A 136 10.09 -3.78 7.27
C HIS A 136 10.97 -4.79 8.04
N GLU A 137 12.30 -4.67 7.97
CA GLU A 137 13.22 -5.64 8.56
C GLU A 137 13.63 -5.39 10.01
N ASP A 138 13.94 -4.13 10.39
CA ASP A 138 14.54 -3.80 11.68
C ASP A 138 13.46 -3.47 12.73
N SER A 139 12.92 -4.51 13.34
CA SER A 139 11.93 -4.38 14.42
C SER A 139 12.44 -3.60 15.63
N THR A 140 13.77 -3.57 15.87
CA THR A 140 14.36 -2.89 17.03
C THR A 140 14.37 -1.38 16.85
N ASN A 141 14.61 -0.90 15.64
CA ASN A 141 14.68 0.53 15.33
C ASN A 141 13.45 1.08 14.62
N ARG A 142 12.44 0.24 14.35
CA ARG A 142 11.22 0.57 13.62
C ARG A 142 10.59 1.90 14.04
N THR A 143 10.37 2.12 15.33
CA THR A 143 9.76 3.36 15.84
C THR A 143 10.60 4.59 15.52
N LYS A 144 11.94 4.49 15.61
CA LYS A 144 12.83 5.61 15.28
C LYS A 144 12.86 5.89 13.78
N LEU A 145 12.78 4.86 12.95
CA LEU A 145 12.71 5.00 11.50
C LEU A 145 11.38 5.60 11.05
N ALA A 146 10.28 5.31 11.76
CA ALA A 146 8.97 5.88 11.46
C ALA A 146 8.94 7.42 11.58
N GLU A 147 9.73 8.01 12.49
CA GLU A 147 9.89 9.47 12.62
C GLU A 147 10.47 10.14 11.37
N LEU A 148 11.26 9.39 10.59
CA LEU A 148 11.89 9.88 9.35
C LEU A 148 10.95 9.76 8.14
N LEU A 149 9.80 9.11 8.26
CA LEU A 149 8.90 8.93 7.12
C LEU A 149 8.21 10.24 6.73
N ARG A 150 8.05 10.44 5.42
CA ARG A 150 7.34 11.55 4.80
C ARG A 150 6.42 11.04 3.72
N PHE A 151 5.22 11.61 3.66
CA PHE A 151 4.19 11.24 2.70
C PHE A 151 3.47 12.47 2.20
N HIS A 152 2.91 12.43 0.99
CA HIS A 152 1.86 13.38 0.66
C HIS A 152 0.58 13.01 1.38
N SER A 153 -0.31 13.98 1.59
CA SER A 153 -1.63 13.74 2.17
C SER A 153 -2.69 14.62 1.54
N THR A 154 -3.95 14.36 1.86
CA THR A 154 -5.09 15.21 1.47
C THR A 154 -5.01 16.64 2.03
N LYS A 155 -4.12 16.91 2.99
CA LYS A 155 -3.94 18.24 3.61
C LYS A 155 -2.54 18.84 3.44
N SER A 156 -1.56 18.08 2.93
CA SER A 156 -0.17 18.55 2.80
C SER A 156 0.11 19.37 1.53
N GLY A 157 -0.81 19.36 0.56
CA GLY A 157 -0.67 20.09 -0.70
C GLY A 157 0.49 19.57 -1.55
N ALA A 158 1.40 20.47 -1.94
CA ALA A 158 2.57 20.14 -2.76
C ALA A 158 3.68 19.47 -1.93
N GLU A 159 3.75 19.72 -0.63
CA GLU A 159 4.82 19.21 0.22
C GLU A 159 4.46 17.85 0.82
N MET A 160 5.48 17.15 1.33
CA MET A 160 5.26 15.96 2.15
C MET A 160 5.16 16.35 3.64
N THR A 161 4.44 15.53 4.40
CA THR A 161 4.25 15.67 5.85
C THR A 161 4.81 14.45 6.59
N SER A 162 5.21 14.64 7.85
CA SER A 162 5.55 13.53 8.74
C SER A 162 4.31 12.90 9.39
N PHE A 163 4.45 11.70 9.97
CA PHE A 163 3.44 11.13 10.85
C PHE A 163 3.19 12.02 12.08
N LYS A 164 4.24 12.60 12.67
CA LYS A 164 4.11 13.52 13.80
C LYS A 164 3.21 14.69 13.46
N ASP A 165 3.45 15.34 12.33
CA ASP A 165 2.65 16.49 11.89
C ASP A 165 1.20 16.06 11.56
N TYR A 166 0.99 14.87 10.98
CA TYR A 166 -0.34 14.30 10.81
C TYR A 166 -1.05 14.16 12.17
N VAL A 167 -0.38 13.59 13.18
CA VAL A 167 -0.93 13.41 14.54
C VAL A 167 -1.34 14.75 15.15
N THR A 168 -0.54 15.81 14.97
CA THR A 168 -0.92 17.15 15.47
C THR A 168 -2.18 17.72 14.82
N ARG A 169 -2.53 17.28 13.62
CA ARG A 169 -3.72 17.71 12.86
C ARG A 169 -4.89 16.74 12.97
N MET A 170 -4.76 15.68 13.77
CA MET A 170 -5.86 14.75 14.03
C MET A 170 -6.99 15.49 14.75
N LYS A 171 -8.22 15.11 14.42
CA LYS A 171 -9.41 15.60 15.15
C LYS A 171 -9.43 15.03 16.57
N GLU A 172 -10.08 15.72 17.50
CA GLU A 172 -10.15 15.32 18.92
C GLU A 172 -10.63 13.87 19.14
N ASN A 173 -11.58 13.39 18.32
CA ASN A 173 -12.12 12.03 18.42
C ASN A 173 -11.41 11.01 17.51
N GLN A 174 -10.46 11.43 16.70
CA GLN A 174 -9.80 10.55 15.74
C GLN A 174 -8.82 9.60 16.44
N LYS A 175 -9.04 8.30 16.28
CA LYS A 175 -8.22 7.24 16.89
C LYS A 175 -7.22 6.60 15.92
N GLU A 176 -7.40 6.81 14.63
CA GLU A 176 -6.72 6.07 13.57
C GLU A 176 -6.03 7.01 12.58
N ILE A 177 -4.90 6.57 12.03
CA ILE A 177 -4.19 7.22 10.93
C ILE A 177 -4.68 6.57 9.64
N TYR A 178 -5.32 7.35 8.77
CA TYR A 178 -5.86 6.85 7.51
C TYR A 178 -4.83 6.97 6.41
N PHE A 179 -4.68 5.91 5.62
CA PHE A 179 -3.81 5.91 4.45
C PHE A 179 -4.44 5.16 3.28
N ILE A 180 -3.98 5.48 2.08
CA ILE A 180 -4.29 4.79 0.84
C ILE A 180 -3.00 4.45 0.11
N THR A 181 -2.95 3.26 -0.46
CA THR A 181 -1.88 2.80 -1.34
C THR A 181 -2.32 2.82 -2.80
N GLY A 182 -1.38 3.07 -3.72
CA GLY A 182 -1.67 3.02 -5.16
C GLY A 182 -0.45 3.38 -6.02
N GLU A 183 -0.62 3.44 -7.33
CA GLU A 183 0.53 3.58 -8.25
C GLU A 183 1.10 4.99 -8.33
N THR A 184 0.27 6.02 -8.19
CA THR A 184 0.68 7.42 -8.31
C THR A 184 -0.10 8.30 -7.36
N LYS A 185 0.48 9.46 -6.98
CA LYS A 185 -0.19 10.47 -6.15
C LYS A 185 -1.54 10.88 -6.75
N LYS A 186 -1.57 11.12 -8.06
CA LYS A 186 -2.78 11.54 -8.77
C LYS A 186 -3.88 10.48 -8.69
N ALA A 187 -3.54 9.20 -8.88
CA ALA A 187 -4.51 8.11 -8.83
C ALA A 187 -5.16 7.99 -7.44
N VAL A 188 -4.36 7.99 -6.37
CA VAL A 188 -4.88 7.87 -5.00
C VAL A 188 -5.61 9.11 -4.52
N GLU A 189 -5.23 10.30 -5.00
CA GLU A 189 -5.86 11.56 -4.65
C GLU A 189 -7.29 11.70 -5.22
N SER A 190 -7.51 11.14 -6.42
CA SER A 190 -8.82 11.10 -7.09
C SER A 190 -9.62 9.82 -6.81
N ALA A 191 -9.12 8.90 -5.99
CA ALA A 191 -9.79 7.63 -5.74
C ALA A 191 -11.10 7.81 -4.96
N PRO A 192 -12.16 7.04 -5.24
CA PRO A 192 -13.43 7.13 -4.51
C PRO A 192 -13.30 6.96 -2.99
N PHE A 193 -12.32 6.17 -2.54
CA PHE A 193 -12.09 5.88 -1.13
C PHE A 193 -11.83 7.12 -0.27
N VAL A 194 -11.26 8.19 -0.84
CA VAL A 194 -10.92 9.39 -0.07
C VAL A 194 -12.10 10.35 0.11
N GLU A 195 -13.20 10.18 -0.64
CA GLU A 195 -14.32 11.14 -0.71
C GLU A 195 -14.95 11.40 0.67
N GLY A 196 -15.47 10.36 1.34
CA GLY A 196 -16.16 10.49 2.61
C GLY A 196 -15.26 10.98 3.73
N LEU A 197 -13.99 10.55 3.73
CA LEU A 197 -12.98 11.02 4.67
C LEU A 197 -12.67 12.50 4.47
N LYS A 198 -12.48 12.95 3.22
CA LYS A 198 -12.29 14.37 2.88
C LYS A 198 -13.51 15.20 3.30
N ARG A 199 -14.74 14.74 2.99
CA ARG A 199 -15.99 15.42 3.40
C ARG A 199 -16.11 15.54 4.91
N LYS A 200 -15.74 14.49 5.65
CA LYS A 200 -15.68 14.50 7.11
C LYS A 200 -14.41 15.19 7.66
N GLY A 201 -13.55 15.77 6.83
CA GLY A 201 -12.36 16.52 7.24
C GLY A 201 -11.22 15.68 7.83
N TYR A 202 -11.22 14.36 7.62
CA TYR A 202 -10.13 13.48 7.98
C TYR A 202 -8.98 13.60 6.97
N GLU A 203 -7.75 13.61 7.48
CA GLU A 203 -6.55 13.58 6.63
C GLU A 203 -6.28 12.13 6.20
N VAL A 204 -5.84 11.93 4.96
CA VAL A 204 -5.44 10.61 4.44
C VAL A 204 -4.03 10.72 3.86
N LEU A 205 -3.13 9.84 4.28
CA LEU A 205 -1.78 9.74 3.74
C LEU A 205 -1.77 8.96 2.43
N PHE A 206 -0.97 9.43 1.48
CA PHE A 206 -0.77 8.83 0.16
C PHE A 206 0.53 8.05 0.14
N MET A 207 0.42 6.75 -0.09
CA MET A 207 1.53 5.80 -0.16
C MET A 207 1.62 5.26 -1.59
N VAL A 208 2.69 5.58 -2.30
CA VAL A 208 2.76 5.39 -3.76
C VAL A 208 3.98 4.58 -4.21
N ASP A 209 4.81 4.12 -3.27
CA ASP A 209 5.89 3.20 -3.58
C ASP A 209 5.44 1.76 -3.29
N PRO A 210 5.83 0.77 -4.10
CA PRO A 210 5.52 -0.64 -3.82
C PRO A 210 6.00 -1.13 -2.44
N ILE A 211 7.11 -0.58 -1.93
CA ILE A 211 7.63 -0.92 -0.59
C ILE A 211 6.70 -0.45 0.55
N ASP A 212 5.80 0.51 0.30
CA ASP A 212 4.87 1.00 1.31
C ASP A 212 3.93 -0.11 1.82
N GLU A 213 3.46 -0.99 0.93
CA GLU A 213 2.62 -2.15 1.28
C GLU A 213 3.31 -3.08 2.28
N TYR A 214 4.60 -3.35 2.08
CA TYR A 214 5.40 -4.19 2.98
C TYR A 214 5.75 -3.47 4.28
N MET A 215 5.92 -2.15 4.22
CA MET A 215 6.22 -1.30 5.36
C MET A 215 5.04 -1.25 6.34
N VAL A 216 3.82 -0.98 5.85
CA VAL A 216 2.61 -0.87 6.70
C VAL A 216 2.14 -2.22 7.26
N GLN A 217 2.54 -3.34 6.65
CA GLN A 217 2.33 -4.67 7.26
C GLN A 217 3.08 -4.83 8.59
N GLN A 218 4.24 -4.18 8.71
CA GLN A 218 5.09 -4.23 9.91
C GLN A 218 4.85 -3.04 10.85
N LEU A 219 4.56 -1.86 10.30
CA LEU A 219 4.22 -0.65 11.05
C LEU A 219 2.71 -0.55 11.29
N LYS A 220 2.22 -1.28 12.30
CA LYS A 220 0.77 -1.35 12.61
C LYS A 220 0.21 -0.10 13.29
N GLU A 221 1.06 0.62 14.03
CA GLU A 221 0.68 1.82 14.77
C GLU A 221 1.83 2.83 14.84
N TYR A 222 1.47 4.09 15.05
CA TYR A 222 2.39 5.20 15.32
C TYR A 222 1.80 6.07 16.43
N ASP A 223 2.58 6.37 17.46
CA ASP A 223 2.15 7.16 18.63
C ASP A 223 0.83 6.64 19.27
N GLY A 224 0.70 5.31 19.37
CA GLY A 224 -0.50 4.63 19.88
C GLY A 224 -1.74 4.71 18.97
N LYS A 225 -1.61 5.25 17.76
CA LYS A 225 -2.69 5.33 16.75
C LYS A 225 -2.50 4.23 15.71
N LYS A 226 -3.53 3.41 15.50
CA LYS A 226 -3.53 2.35 14.48
C LYS A 226 -3.50 2.96 13.07
N LEU A 227 -2.71 2.36 12.17
CA LEU A 227 -2.75 2.68 10.74
C LEU A 227 -3.87 1.88 10.07
N VAL A 228 -4.73 2.55 9.32
CA VAL A 228 -5.90 1.95 8.64
C VAL A 228 -5.87 2.25 7.16
N ASN A 229 -5.83 1.19 6.35
CA ASN A 229 -5.95 1.30 4.90
C ASN A 229 -7.42 1.50 4.52
N ILE A 230 -7.71 2.60 3.84
CA ILE A 230 -9.08 3.01 3.50
C ILE A 230 -9.65 2.27 2.28
N THR A 231 -8.84 1.45 1.60
CA THR A 231 -9.29 0.57 0.50
C THR A 231 -9.81 -0.78 0.99
N LYS A 232 -9.66 -1.05 2.28
CA LYS A 232 -10.12 -2.28 2.92
C LYS A 232 -11.53 -2.17 3.47
N GLU A 233 -12.15 -3.32 3.66
CA GLU A 233 -13.38 -3.45 4.44
C GLU A 233 -13.22 -2.97 5.88
N GLY A 234 -14.35 -2.67 6.51
CA GLY A 234 -14.39 -2.38 7.94
C GLY A 234 -13.91 -0.97 8.32
N LEU A 235 -13.81 -0.05 7.36
CA LEU A 235 -13.55 1.36 7.64
C LEU A 235 -14.68 1.91 8.51
N LYS A 236 -14.37 2.19 9.78
CA LYS A 236 -15.30 2.79 10.73
C LYS A 236 -15.02 4.27 10.82
N LEU A 237 -15.94 5.07 10.30
CA LEU A 237 -15.93 6.51 10.50
C LEU A 237 -16.71 6.83 11.76
N ASP A 238 -16.31 7.85 12.49
CA ASP A 238 -17.13 8.33 13.59
C ASP A 238 -18.50 8.78 13.05
N GLU A 239 -19.54 8.25 13.69
CA GLU A 239 -20.94 8.51 13.37
C GLU A 239 -21.68 8.90 14.64
N THR A 240 -22.50 9.94 14.52
CA THR A 240 -23.50 10.29 15.51
C THR A 240 -24.58 9.22 15.61
N GLU A 241 -25.31 9.15 16.72
CA GLU A 241 -26.42 8.20 16.89
C GLU A 241 -27.53 8.40 15.85
N GLU A 242 -27.69 9.61 15.32
CA GLU A 242 -28.62 9.91 14.23
C GLU A 242 -28.13 9.34 12.89
N GLU A 243 -26.84 9.52 12.56
CA GLU A 243 -26.24 8.92 11.36
C GLU A 243 -26.32 7.40 11.39
N LYS A 244 -26.08 6.77 12.54
CA LYS A 244 -26.21 5.30 12.70
C LYS A 244 -27.64 4.82 12.43
N LYS A 245 -28.64 5.50 12.99
CA LYS A 245 -30.06 5.17 12.73
C LYS A 245 -30.40 5.31 11.25
N LYS A 246 -30.00 6.41 10.62
CA LYS A 246 -30.20 6.63 9.18
C LYS A 246 -29.50 5.55 8.34
N ALA A 247 -28.29 5.14 8.73
CA ALA A 247 -27.55 4.09 8.05
C ALA A 247 -28.27 2.73 8.14
N GLU A 248 -28.83 2.37 9.29
CA GLU A 248 -29.61 1.14 9.45
C GLU A 248 -30.90 1.15 8.61
N GLU A 249 -31.63 2.26 8.59
CA GLU A 249 -32.83 2.43 7.75
C GLU A 249 -32.48 2.36 6.27
N THR A 250 -31.41 3.03 5.85
CA THR A 250 -30.92 3.03 4.47
C THR A 250 -30.47 1.63 4.06
N LYS A 251 -29.79 0.90 4.94
CA LYS A 251 -29.39 -0.48 4.70
C LYS A 251 -30.62 -1.35 4.43
N LYS A 252 -31.63 -1.30 5.31
CA LYS A 252 -32.89 -2.04 5.16
C LYS A 252 -33.60 -1.71 3.84
N ALA A 253 -33.70 -0.42 3.50
CA ALA A 253 -34.35 0.04 2.28
C ALA A 253 -33.63 -0.39 0.98
N ASN A 254 -32.36 -0.80 1.05
CA ASN A 254 -31.58 -1.23 -0.10
C ASN A 254 -31.18 -2.72 -0.05
N GLU A 255 -31.74 -3.51 0.87
CA GLU A 255 -31.44 -4.94 0.96
C GLU A 255 -31.79 -5.70 -0.33
N ASN A 256 -32.93 -5.36 -0.95
CA ASN A 256 -33.34 -5.99 -2.21
C ASN A 256 -32.36 -5.68 -3.35
N LEU A 257 -31.97 -4.41 -3.50
CA LEU A 257 -30.97 -4.01 -4.49
C LEU A 257 -29.65 -4.75 -4.29
N CYS A 258 -29.16 -4.85 -3.05
CA CYS A 258 -27.91 -5.57 -2.78
C CYS A 258 -27.99 -7.05 -3.19
N LYS A 259 -29.13 -7.71 -2.95
CA LYS A 259 -29.37 -9.10 -3.38
C LYS A 259 -29.38 -9.22 -4.90
N VAL A 260 -30.16 -8.39 -5.61
CA VAL A 260 -30.22 -8.39 -7.08
C VAL A 260 -28.83 -8.19 -7.68
N VAL A 261 -28.06 -7.24 -7.17
CA VAL A 261 -26.69 -6.98 -7.65
C VAL A 261 -25.77 -8.18 -7.38
N LYS A 262 -25.87 -8.81 -6.21
CA LYS A 262 -25.10 -10.01 -5.87
C LYS A 262 -25.46 -11.19 -6.79
N ASP A 263 -26.74 -11.40 -7.06
CA ASP A 263 -27.22 -12.47 -7.93
C ASP A 263 -26.73 -12.27 -9.38
N ILE A 264 -26.69 -11.02 -9.87
CA ILE A 264 -26.18 -10.69 -11.21
C ILE A 264 -24.66 -10.91 -11.31
N LEU A 265 -23.91 -10.51 -10.29
CA LEU A 265 -22.44 -10.58 -10.31
C LEU A 265 -21.91 -11.97 -9.91
N GLY A 266 -22.73 -12.82 -9.29
CA GLY A 266 -22.35 -14.18 -8.89
C GLY A 266 -21.06 -14.19 -8.09
N ASP A 267 -20.09 -14.99 -8.55
CA ASP A 267 -18.79 -15.17 -7.88
C ASP A 267 -17.77 -14.06 -8.12
N LYS A 268 -18.08 -13.05 -8.96
CA LYS A 268 -17.18 -11.90 -9.18
C LYS A 268 -17.00 -11.03 -7.93
N VAL A 269 -17.97 -11.07 -7.01
CA VAL A 269 -17.93 -10.39 -5.71
C VAL A 269 -18.27 -11.36 -4.60
N GLU A 270 -17.69 -11.20 -3.41
CA GLU A 270 -18.06 -12.01 -2.24
C GLU A 270 -19.40 -11.54 -1.67
N LYS A 271 -19.58 -10.23 -1.54
CA LYS A 271 -20.81 -9.61 -1.04
C LYS A 271 -21.00 -8.21 -1.61
N VAL A 272 -22.24 -7.74 -1.52
CA VAL A 272 -22.66 -6.40 -1.91
C VAL A 272 -23.25 -5.73 -0.68
N VAL A 273 -22.76 -4.54 -0.32
CA VAL A 273 -23.17 -3.82 0.89
C VAL A 273 -23.36 -2.34 0.62
N ILE A 274 -24.20 -1.69 1.42
CA ILE A 274 -24.32 -0.23 1.44
C ILE A 274 -23.13 0.38 2.18
N SER A 275 -22.61 1.48 1.63
CA SER A 275 -21.47 2.19 2.18
C SER A 275 -21.77 3.66 2.44
N ASN A 276 -21.19 4.17 3.51
CA ASN A 276 -21.20 5.58 3.92
C ASN A 276 -19.88 6.30 3.59
N ARG A 277 -18.89 5.59 3.02
CA ARG A 277 -17.56 6.15 2.69
C ARG A 277 -17.56 6.94 1.39
N LEU A 278 -18.55 6.70 0.53
CA LEU A 278 -18.70 7.31 -0.78
C LEU A 278 -19.53 8.60 -0.71
N VAL A 279 -19.28 9.52 -1.63
CA VAL A 279 -19.99 10.79 -1.75
C VAL A 279 -20.49 10.98 -3.17
N ASP A 280 -19.55 11.09 -4.11
CA ASP A 280 -19.81 11.42 -5.51
C ASP A 280 -19.81 10.16 -6.38
N SER A 281 -19.14 9.09 -5.92
CA SER A 281 -19.08 7.83 -6.64
C SER A 281 -20.30 6.93 -6.34
N PRO A 282 -20.85 6.20 -7.34
CA PRO A 282 -22.00 5.30 -7.16
C PRO A 282 -21.64 4.01 -6.40
N CYS A 283 -20.43 3.48 -6.62
CA CYS A 283 -19.95 2.27 -5.96
C CYS A 283 -18.42 2.19 -6.01
N VAL A 284 -17.87 1.29 -5.19
CA VAL A 284 -16.42 0.99 -5.14
C VAL A 284 -16.21 -0.48 -4.77
N LEU A 285 -15.06 -1.04 -5.14
CA LEU A 285 -14.66 -2.39 -4.73
C LEU A 285 -13.60 -2.32 -3.64
N VAL A 286 -13.89 -2.90 -2.48
CA VAL A 286 -12.95 -3.02 -1.37
C VAL A 286 -12.40 -4.44 -1.30
N THR A 287 -11.18 -4.56 -0.78
CA THR A 287 -10.57 -5.86 -0.46
C THR A 287 -10.88 -6.24 0.99
N GLY A 288 -10.80 -7.53 1.30
CA GLY A 288 -10.89 -8.02 2.68
C GLY A 288 -9.92 -7.33 3.65
N GLU A 289 -10.26 -7.37 4.95
CA GLU A 289 -9.45 -6.75 6.01
C GLU A 289 -8.02 -7.32 6.06
N PHE A 290 -7.89 -8.61 5.77
CA PHE A 290 -6.63 -9.34 5.75
C PHE A 290 -6.19 -9.64 4.32
N GLY A 291 -4.88 -9.52 4.07
CA GLY A 291 -4.28 -9.73 2.74
C GLY A 291 -3.68 -8.45 2.14
N PRO A 292 -2.87 -8.59 1.08
CA PRO A 292 -2.34 -7.46 0.31
C PRO A 292 -3.46 -6.72 -0.40
N CYS A 293 -3.25 -5.43 -0.69
CA CYS A 293 -4.22 -4.63 -1.42
C CYS A 293 -4.34 -5.06 -2.89
N ALA A 294 -5.39 -4.55 -3.54
CA ALA A 294 -5.89 -4.86 -4.88
C ALA A 294 -4.83 -5.11 -5.97
N THR A 295 -3.69 -4.44 -5.89
CA THR A 295 -2.67 -4.40 -6.92
C THR A 295 -1.90 -5.71 -7.13
N TYR A 296 -1.91 -6.65 -6.17
CA TYR A 296 -0.93 -7.76 -6.19
C TYR A 296 -1.48 -9.19 -6.02
N MET A 297 -2.74 -9.40 -5.65
CA MET A 297 -3.34 -10.74 -5.55
C MET A 297 -4.86 -10.73 -5.80
N VAL A 298 -5.37 -11.88 -6.27
CA VAL A 298 -6.81 -12.15 -6.41
C VAL A 298 -7.43 -12.30 -5.02
N SER A 299 -7.74 -11.18 -4.37
CA SER A 299 -8.56 -11.19 -3.16
C SER A 299 -10.04 -11.21 -3.52
N LYS A 300 -10.84 -11.87 -2.68
CA LYS A 300 -12.29 -11.69 -2.69
C LYS A 300 -12.63 -10.19 -2.54
N LYS A 301 -13.56 -9.71 -3.35
CA LYS A 301 -13.92 -8.29 -3.44
C LYS A 301 -15.32 -8.06 -2.89
N THR A 302 -15.52 -6.97 -2.18
CA THR A 302 -16.85 -6.53 -1.77
C THR A 302 -17.23 -5.28 -2.54
N LEU A 303 -18.41 -5.30 -3.16
CA LEU A 303 -18.97 -4.12 -3.81
C LEU A 303 -19.70 -3.28 -2.77
N GLU A 304 -19.18 -2.10 -2.54
CA GLU A 304 -19.78 -1.08 -1.68
C GLU A 304 -20.59 -0.10 -2.55
N ILE A 305 -21.87 0.07 -2.25
CA ILE A 305 -22.81 0.90 -3.02
C ILE A 305 -23.15 2.18 -2.23
N ASN A 306 -23.14 3.32 -2.92
CA ASN A 306 -23.56 4.62 -2.38
C ASN A 306 -25.08 4.80 -2.53
N PRO A 307 -25.87 4.73 -1.44
CA PRO A 307 -27.32 4.76 -1.52
C PRO A 307 -27.88 6.15 -1.89
N ASP A 308 -27.09 7.21 -1.68
CA ASP A 308 -27.49 8.59 -1.96
C ASP A 308 -27.20 8.99 -3.42
N HIS A 309 -26.49 8.15 -4.18
CA HIS A 309 -26.15 8.44 -5.57
C HIS A 309 -27.37 8.27 -6.49
N ALA A 310 -27.57 9.22 -7.42
CA ALA A 310 -28.74 9.22 -8.31
C ALA A 310 -28.88 7.94 -9.15
N ILE A 311 -27.75 7.43 -9.70
CA ILE A 311 -27.73 6.16 -10.43
C ILE A 311 -28.23 5.00 -9.55
N VAL A 312 -27.77 4.92 -8.31
CA VAL A 312 -28.15 3.84 -7.38
C VAL A 312 -29.61 3.94 -6.98
N THR A 313 -30.10 5.16 -6.74
CA THR A 313 -31.50 5.40 -6.43
C THR A 313 -32.42 4.95 -7.57
N GLU A 314 -32.05 5.23 -8.83
CA GLU A 314 -32.85 4.82 -9.98
C GLU A 314 -32.71 3.32 -10.27
N LEU A 315 -31.52 2.75 -10.08
CA LEU A 315 -31.28 1.32 -10.18
C LEU A 315 -32.15 0.54 -9.18
N ARG A 316 -32.29 1.04 -7.94
CA ARG A 316 -33.19 0.47 -6.94
C ARG A 316 -34.63 0.42 -7.44
N LYS A 317 -35.18 1.53 -7.95
CA LYS A 317 -36.56 1.58 -8.45
C LYS A 317 -36.80 0.59 -9.58
N LYS A 318 -35.84 0.48 -10.51
CA LYS A 318 -35.92 -0.48 -11.62
C LYS A 318 -35.86 -1.93 -11.12
N ALA A 319 -34.95 -2.24 -10.19
CA ALA A 319 -34.83 -3.56 -9.59
C ALA A 319 -36.09 -3.96 -8.79
N ASP A 320 -36.72 -3.01 -8.10
CA ASP A 320 -37.97 -3.24 -7.37
C ASP A 320 -39.18 -3.45 -8.31
N ALA A 321 -39.15 -2.87 -9.51
CA ALA A 321 -40.20 -3.05 -10.52
C ALA A 321 -40.06 -4.38 -11.28
N ASP A 322 -38.85 -4.71 -11.75
CA ASP A 322 -38.54 -5.97 -12.41
C ASP A 322 -37.07 -6.38 -12.19
N LYS A 323 -36.86 -7.42 -11.39
CA LYS A 323 -35.53 -7.98 -11.11
C LYS A 323 -34.88 -8.66 -12.33
N ASN A 324 -35.64 -8.96 -13.38
CA ASN A 324 -35.18 -9.61 -14.60
C ASN A 324 -34.97 -8.63 -15.76
N ASP A 325 -35.12 -7.33 -15.54
CA ASP A 325 -34.88 -6.30 -16.57
C ASP A 325 -33.44 -6.41 -17.10
N LYS A 326 -33.30 -6.71 -18.39
CA LYS A 326 -32.00 -6.81 -19.07
C LYS A 326 -31.18 -5.52 -18.91
N THR A 327 -31.84 -4.37 -18.86
CA THR A 327 -31.20 -3.06 -18.64
C THR A 327 -30.56 -2.98 -17.26
N VAL A 328 -31.22 -3.52 -16.22
CA VAL A 328 -30.67 -3.56 -14.86
C VAL A 328 -29.41 -4.42 -14.83
N LYS A 329 -29.43 -5.58 -15.50
CA LYS A 329 -28.26 -6.47 -15.59
C LYS A 329 -27.07 -5.78 -16.26
N ASP A 330 -27.27 -5.18 -17.43
CA ASP A 330 -26.21 -4.46 -18.15
C ASP A 330 -25.64 -3.28 -17.33
N LEU A 331 -26.50 -2.51 -16.66
CA LEU A 331 -26.07 -1.39 -15.82
C LEU A 331 -25.28 -1.85 -14.59
N VAL A 332 -25.66 -2.97 -13.97
CA VAL A 332 -24.93 -3.56 -12.85
C VAL A 332 -23.54 -4.00 -13.28
N TRP A 333 -23.41 -4.68 -14.42
CA TRP A 333 -22.10 -5.06 -14.97
C TRP A 333 -21.25 -3.83 -15.30
N LEU A 334 -21.84 -2.80 -15.89
CA LEU A 334 -21.12 -1.56 -16.20
C LEU A 334 -20.65 -0.84 -14.92
N LEU A 335 -21.49 -0.78 -13.88
CA LEU A 335 -21.12 -0.23 -12.57
C LEU A 335 -19.98 -1.05 -11.93
N PHE A 336 -20.03 -2.37 -12.06
CA PHE A 336 -18.98 -3.24 -11.54
C PHE A 336 -17.64 -3.04 -12.26
N ASP A 337 -17.64 -3.03 -13.60
CA ASP A 337 -16.42 -2.83 -14.40
C ASP A 337 -15.80 -1.45 -14.17
N THR A 338 -16.64 -0.42 -14.08
CA THR A 338 -16.16 0.94 -13.74
C THR A 338 -15.64 1.03 -12.32
N ALA A 339 -16.25 0.32 -11.36
CA ALA A 339 -15.75 0.22 -10.00
C ALA A 339 -14.42 -0.53 -9.92
N LEU A 340 -14.18 -1.57 -10.74
CA LEU A 340 -12.88 -2.24 -10.86
C LEU A 340 -11.80 -1.24 -11.22
N LEU A 341 -12.01 -0.48 -12.30
CA LEU A 341 -11.06 0.53 -12.77
C LEU A 341 -10.82 1.62 -11.72
N ALA A 342 -11.89 2.18 -11.14
CA ALA A 342 -11.79 3.24 -10.15
C ALA A 342 -11.13 2.79 -8.83
N SER A 343 -11.21 1.49 -8.53
CA SER A 343 -10.61 0.88 -7.33
C SER A 343 -9.19 0.33 -7.57
N GLY A 344 -8.64 0.50 -8.79
CA GLY A 344 -7.28 0.08 -9.13
C GLY A 344 -7.14 -1.41 -9.48
N PHE A 345 -8.23 -2.09 -9.87
CA PHE A 345 -8.19 -3.46 -10.37
C PHE A 345 -8.12 -3.49 -11.91
N SER A 346 -7.51 -4.54 -12.43
CA SER A 346 -7.55 -4.86 -13.85
C SER A 346 -8.91 -5.45 -14.25
N LEU A 347 -9.35 -5.15 -15.47
CA LEU A 347 -10.50 -5.81 -16.09
C LEU A 347 -10.08 -7.20 -16.55
N GLU A 348 -10.84 -8.23 -16.15
CA GLU A 348 -10.65 -9.60 -16.62
C GLU A 348 -11.05 -9.75 -18.10
N GLU A 349 -12.12 -9.06 -18.53
CA GLU A 349 -12.67 -9.13 -19.88
C GLU A 349 -12.85 -7.72 -20.50
N PRO A 350 -11.76 -7.10 -21.00
CA PRO A 350 -11.84 -5.77 -21.61
C PRO A 350 -12.79 -5.68 -22.82
N GLY A 351 -12.92 -6.79 -23.58
CA GLY A 351 -13.82 -6.86 -24.74
C GLY A 351 -15.30 -6.73 -24.37
N GLY A 352 -15.75 -7.47 -23.35
CA GLY A 352 -17.12 -7.40 -22.85
C GLY A 352 -17.46 -6.02 -22.29
N PHE A 353 -16.51 -5.39 -21.58
CA PHE A 353 -16.65 -4.01 -21.11
C PHE A 353 -16.81 -3.01 -22.28
N ALA A 354 -15.98 -3.12 -23.32
CA ALA A 354 -16.08 -2.25 -24.50
C ALA A 354 -17.41 -2.43 -25.22
N GLN A 355 -17.89 -3.66 -25.38
CA GLN A 355 -19.20 -3.94 -25.97
C GLN A 355 -20.34 -3.30 -25.15
N ARG A 356 -20.32 -3.41 -23.81
CA ARG A 356 -21.29 -2.75 -22.92
C ARG A 356 -21.30 -1.23 -23.09
N ILE A 357 -20.11 -0.61 -23.20
CA ILE A 357 -20.00 0.82 -23.50
C ILE A 357 -20.61 1.16 -24.86
N HIS A 358 -20.30 0.39 -25.90
CA HIS A 358 -20.85 0.62 -27.24
C HIS A 358 -22.39 0.53 -27.25
N ARG A 359 -22.98 -0.45 -26.54
CA ARG A 359 -24.44 -0.55 -26.37
C ARG A 359 -25.02 0.70 -25.71
N MET A 360 -24.37 1.23 -24.68
CA MET A 360 -24.80 2.47 -24.01
C MET A 360 -24.69 3.72 -24.90
N ILE A 361 -23.64 3.81 -25.70
CA ILE A 361 -23.49 4.89 -26.69
C ILE A 361 -24.59 4.79 -27.76
N LYS A 362 -24.86 3.59 -28.29
CA LYS A 362 -25.96 3.38 -29.25
C LYS A 362 -27.31 3.80 -28.68
N LEU A 363 -27.61 3.40 -27.44
CA LEU A 363 -28.85 3.78 -26.75
C LEU A 363 -28.94 5.29 -26.53
N GLY A 364 -27.85 5.94 -26.11
CA GLY A 364 -27.78 7.40 -25.95
C GLY A 364 -27.93 8.18 -27.27
N LEU A 365 -27.49 7.60 -28.39
CA LEU A 365 -27.65 8.16 -29.74
C LEU A 365 -28.94 7.72 -30.43
N SER A 366 -29.80 6.93 -29.78
CA SER A 366 -31.02 6.37 -30.36
C SER A 366 -30.78 5.56 -31.66
N ILE A 367 -29.64 4.86 -31.73
CA ILE A 367 -29.33 3.96 -32.85
C ILE A 367 -30.01 2.61 -32.58
N GLU A 368 -30.94 2.21 -33.46
CA GLU A 368 -31.59 0.90 -33.36
C GLU A 368 -30.60 -0.23 -33.66
N ASP A 369 -30.62 -1.28 -32.85
CA ASP A 369 -29.80 -2.47 -33.10
C ASP A 369 -30.25 -3.15 -34.40
N THR A 370 -29.33 -3.21 -35.36
CA THR A 370 -29.53 -3.95 -36.61
C THR A 370 -29.48 -5.46 -36.34
N GLU A 371 -30.12 -6.29 -37.18
CA GLU A 371 -30.12 -7.76 -36.96
C GLU A 371 -28.69 -8.36 -36.86
N SER A 372 -27.67 -7.72 -37.43
CA SER A 372 -26.27 -8.13 -37.25
C SER A 372 -25.70 -7.89 -35.84
N ASP A 373 -26.30 -7.01 -35.04
CA ASP A 373 -25.88 -6.73 -33.66
C ASP A 373 -26.42 -7.75 -32.65
N ARG A 374 -27.51 -8.46 -33.00
CA ARG A 374 -28.17 -9.45 -32.13
C ARG A 374 -27.46 -10.80 -32.09
N VAL A 375 -26.71 -11.13 -33.15
CA VAL A 375 -26.01 -12.43 -33.28
C VAL A 375 -24.79 -12.53 -32.37
N MET A 376 -24.25 -11.42 -31.85
CA MET A 376 -23.03 -11.42 -31.04
C MET A 376 -23.27 -11.12 -29.55
N GLY A 377 -24.52 -10.98 -29.10
CA GLY A 377 -24.85 -10.49 -27.75
C GLY A 377 -25.46 -11.51 -26.78
N ASP A 378 -26.06 -12.59 -27.29
CA ASP A 378 -26.74 -13.58 -26.45
C ASP A 378 -25.80 -14.70 -25.95
N ASP A 379 -24.65 -14.92 -26.58
CA ASP A 379 -23.69 -16.01 -26.24
C ASP A 379 -22.58 -15.59 -25.25
N ASP A 380 -22.39 -14.29 -24.99
CA ASP A 380 -21.29 -13.75 -24.15
C ASP A 380 -21.72 -13.45 -22.69
N LEU A 381 -22.96 -13.76 -22.31
CA LEU A 381 -23.40 -13.74 -20.91
C LEU A 381 -23.38 -15.19 -20.39
N PRO A 382 -22.61 -15.52 -19.33
CA PRO A 382 -22.61 -16.87 -18.81
C PRO A 382 -24.05 -17.27 -18.40
N PRO A 383 -24.49 -18.50 -18.75
CA PRO A 383 -25.80 -18.97 -18.36
C PRO A 383 -25.92 -18.96 -16.83
N LEU A 384 -27.07 -18.55 -16.31
CA LEU A 384 -27.43 -18.78 -14.92
C LEU A 384 -27.58 -20.30 -14.72
N GLU A 385 -26.79 -20.89 -13.82
CA GLU A 385 -27.10 -22.22 -13.31
C GLU A 385 -28.45 -22.14 -12.57
N SER A 386 -29.50 -22.69 -13.19
CA SER A 386 -30.78 -22.91 -12.54
C SER A 386 -30.65 -24.07 -11.54
N GLU A 387 -31.07 -23.87 -10.29
CA GLU A 387 -31.06 -24.83 -9.17
C GLU A 387 -31.95 -26.10 -9.37
N GLU A 388 -32.15 -26.60 -10.60
CA GLU A 388 -32.93 -27.82 -10.85
C GLU A 388 -32.11 -29.01 -11.38
N ALA A 389 -30.77 -28.94 -11.38
CA ALA A 389 -29.91 -30.02 -11.88
C ALA A 389 -28.86 -30.58 -10.90
N SER A 390 -28.88 -30.23 -9.60
CA SER A 390 -27.90 -30.74 -8.62
C SER A 390 -28.36 -32.02 -7.89
N ALA A 391 -28.97 -32.96 -8.60
CA ALA A 391 -29.37 -34.25 -8.04
C ALA A 391 -29.13 -35.41 -9.01
N ALA A 392 -27.90 -35.58 -9.50
CA ALA A 392 -27.38 -36.88 -9.93
C ALA A 392 -25.85 -36.81 -10.10
N ASP A 393 -25.16 -37.53 -9.21
CA ASP A 393 -23.97 -38.35 -9.49
C ASP A 393 -22.71 -37.68 -10.10
N GLU A 394 -21.64 -37.55 -9.31
CA GLU A 394 -20.53 -38.52 -9.36
C GLU A 394 -19.38 -38.14 -8.40
N GLY A 395 -19.07 -39.09 -7.51
CA GLY A 395 -17.70 -39.63 -7.43
C GLY A 395 -16.61 -38.85 -6.72
N SER A 396 -16.54 -39.00 -5.40
CA SER A 396 -15.32 -38.88 -4.59
C SER A 396 -14.07 -39.45 -5.29
N ARG A 397 -13.02 -38.64 -5.45
CA ARG A 397 -11.65 -39.13 -5.62
C ARG A 397 -10.66 -38.23 -4.88
N MET A 398 -10.30 -38.66 -3.67
CA MET A 398 -9.09 -38.21 -2.97
C MET A 398 -7.86 -38.60 -3.79
N GLU A 399 -6.96 -37.66 -4.04
CA GLU A 399 -5.57 -37.95 -4.38
C GLU A 399 -4.72 -37.79 -3.11
N GLU A 400 -4.16 -38.92 -2.67
CA GLU A 400 -2.93 -38.98 -1.88
C GLU A 400 -1.77 -38.46 -2.75
N VAL A 401 -0.85 -37.71 -2.14
CA VAL A 401 0.48 -37.50 -2.70
C VAL A 401 1.50 -37.63 -1.56
N ASP A 402 2.42 -38.57 -1.78
CA ASP A 402 3.64 -38.85 -1.03
C ASP A 402 4.59 -37.64 -0.88
#